data_AF-A0A7L1B625-F1
#
_entry.id   AF-A0A7L1B625-F1
#
_cell.length_a   1.000
_cell.length_b   1.000
_cell.length_c   1.000
_cell.angle_alpha   90.00
_cell.angle_beta   90.00
_cell.angle_gamma   90.00
#
_symmetry.space_group_name_H-M   'P 1'
#
loop_
_entity.id
_entity.type
_entity.pdbx_description
1 polymer ?
#
loop_
_entity_poly.entity_id
_entity_poly.type
_entity_poly.pdbx_seq_one_letter_code
_entity_poly.pdbx_strand_id
1 'polypeptide(L)'
;MWPCLLLALALLGAVPASHPGCQAVPVPQRHCREVPVGTGECLVPARAIPQRYCQDVYRGQLASVHSAARNQELQKLARTYTIVAPWIGAVTSRRAGQWESRWEDSSPWNYANWAPVHPSHIVTTCTTLSTRDGLWRSRFCFQLRPFICQY
;
A
#
# COMPACT_ATOMS: atom_id res chain seq x y z
N MET A 1 -26.75 -5.43 -26.45
CA MET A 1 -27.92 -6.32 -26.32
C MET A 1 -27.38 -7.73 -26.10
N TRP A 2 -27.61 -8.50 -25.05
CA TRP A 2 -28.14 -8.36 -23.70
C TRP A 2 -27.61 -9.63 -23.00
N PRO A 3 -26.85 -9.54 -21.88
CA PRO A 3 -26.32 -10.72 -21.19
C PRO A 3 -27.41 -11.36 -20.31
N CYS A 4 -28.00 -12.48 -20.78
CA CYS A 4 -29.00 -13.25 -20.03
C CYS A 4 -28.79 -14.78 -20.06
N LEU A 5 -27.59 -15.29 -20.37
CA LEU A 5 -27.39 -16.74 -20.60
C LEU A 5 -26.32 -17.44 -19.75
N LEU A 6 -25.86 -16.84 -18.65
CA LEU A 6 -24.94 -17.53 -17.71
C LEU A 6 -25.58 -17.87 -16.36
N LEU A 7 -26.91 -18.00 -16.32
CA LEU A 7 -27.67 -18.44 -15.14
C LEU A 7 -28.01 -19.95 -15.14
N ALA A 8 -27.40 -20.76 -16.01
CA ALA A 8 -27.82 -22.15 -16.23
C ALA A 8 -26.75 -23.24 -16.00
N LEU A 9 -25.70 -23.00 -15.20
CA LEU A 9 -24.70 -24.04 -14.89
C LEU A 9 -24.32 -24.14 -13.40
N ALA A 10 -25.28 -23.89 -12.49
CA ALA A 10 -25.07 -24.06 -11.05
C ALA A 10 -25.82 -25.29 -10.45
N LEU A 11 -26.03 -26.35 -11.24
CA LEU A 11 -26.69 -27.59 -10.77
C LEU A 11 -25.81 -28.85 -10.85
N LEU A 12 -24.49 -28.69 -10.82
CA LEU A 12 -23.57 -29.78 -10.47
C LEU A 12 -22.59 -29.22 -9.43
N GLY A 13 -22.58 -29.82 -8.25
CA GLY A 13 -22.06 -29.24 -7.02
C GLY A 13 -20.59 -28.83 -7.00
N ALA A 14 -20.28 -28.10 -5.91
CA ALA A 14 -18.99 -27.55 -5.48
C ALA A 14 -18.60 -26.19 -6.05
N VAL A 15 -19.27 -25.13 -5.58
CA VAL A 15 -18.61 -23.83 -5.41
C VAL A 15 -18.50 -23.59 -3.90
N PRO A 16 -17.31 -23.68 -3.29
CA PRO A 16 -17.14 -23.15 -1.96
C PRO A 16 -17.33 -21.63 -2.05
N ALA A 17 -18.34 -21.13 -1.33
CA ALA A 17 -18.50 -19.72 -1.06
C ALA A 17 -17.32 -19.25 -0.20
N SER A 18 -16.23 -18.82 -0.83
CA SER A 18 -15.22 -18.01 -0.18
C SER A 18 -15.50 -16.54 -0.51
N HIS A 19 -15.92 -15.80 0.51
CA HIS A 19 -15.83 -14.34 0.50
C HIS A 19 -14.41 -13.91 0.08
N PRO A 20 -14.24 -12.83 -0.71
CA PRO A 20 -12.93 -12.26 -0.99
C PRO A 20 -12.44 -11.47 0.23
N GLY A 21 -12.26 -12.18 1.35
CA GLY A 21 -11.75 -11.68 2.61
C GLY A 21 -10.46 -12.40 2.92
N CYS A 22 -9.34 -11.69 2.76
CA CYS A 22 -8.04 -11.97 3.37
C CYS A 22 -7.54 -13.41 3.29
N GLN A 23 -6.87 -13.77 2.18
CA GLN A 23 -5.93 -14.87 2.23
C GLN A 23 -4.67 -14.42 2.99
N ALA A 24 -4.29 -15.18 4.01
CA ALA A 24 -2.96 -15.08 4.60
C ALA A 24 -1.94 -15.46 3.51
N VAL A 25 -1.16 -14.50 3.04
CA VAL A 25 -0.14 -14.74 2.02
C VAL A 25 1.05 -15.42 2.68
N PRO A 26 1.43 -16.65 2.27
CA PRO A 26 2.68 -17.26 2.70
C PRO A 26 3.82 -16.44 2.11
N VAL A 27 4.60 -15.75 2.95
CA VAL A 27 5.76 -14.97 2.50
C VAL A 27 6.90 -15.94 2.18
N PRO A 28 7.41 -15.99 0.93
CA PRO A 28 8.56 -16.83 0.61
C PRO A 28 9.81 -16.34 1.34
N GLN A 29 10.57 -17.27 1.94
CA GLN A 29 11.73 -17.02 2.83
C GLN A 29 12.91 -16.21 2.23
N ARG A 30 12.83 -15.75 0.97
CA ARG A 30 14.00 -15.19 0.26
C ARG A 30 14.34 -13.73 0.59
N HIS A 31 13.61 -13.08 1.50
CA HIS A 31 13.77 -11.63 1.80
C HIS A 31 13.92 -11.28 3.29
N CYS A 32 14.23 -12.25 4.16
CA CYS A 32 14.44 -11.94 5.58
C CYS A 32 15.87 -11.44 5.84
N ARG A 33 16.03 -10.13 6.04
CA ARG A 33 17.12 -9.59 6.83
C ARG A 33 16.65 -9.53 8.29
N GLU A 34 17.14 -10.49 9.09
CA GLU A 34 17.39 -10.48 10.54
C GLU A 34 16.43 -11.16 11.56
N VAL A 35 17.12 -11.63 12.62
CA VAL A 35 16.81 -12.27 13.94
C VAL A 35 16.16 -13.66 13.94
N PRO A 36 16.90 -14.72 14.31
CA PRO A 36 16.34 -16.06 14.49
C PRO A 36 15.52 -16.10 15.79
N VAL A 37 14.20 -15.98 15.66
CA VAL A 37 13.28 -16.54 16.66
C VAL A 37 13.11 -18.00 16.24
N GLY A 38 13.47 -18.93 17.14
CA GLY A 38 13.77 -20.35 16.87
C GLY A 38 12.70 -21.23 16.20
N THR A 39 11.70 -20.66 15.54
CA THR A 39 10.62 -21.35 14.82
C THR A 39 10.60 -21.10 13.31
N GLY A 40 11.54 -20.34 12.74
CA GLY A 40 11.62 -20.12 11.29
C GLY A 40 10.60 -19.13 10.73
N GLU A 41 9.95 -18.35 11.61
CA GLU A 41 9.05 -17.25 11.26
C GLU A 41 9.80 -15.92 11.31
N CYS A 42 9.63 -15.08 10.27
CA CYS A 42 10.23 -13.75 10.24
C CYS A 42 9.25 -12.72 10.80
N LEU A 43 9.64 -12.02 11.87
CA LEU A 43 8.91 -10.85 12.35
C LEU A 43 9.09 -9.69 11.37
N VAL A 44 8.02 -9.32 10.68
CA VAL A 44 8.00 -8.23 9.72
C VAL A 44 7.42 -6.99 10.39
N PRO A 45 8.09 -5.83 10.37
CA PRO A 45 7.47 -4.59 10.80
C PRO A 45 6.18 -4.35 10.02
N ALA A 46 5.07 -4.02 10.69
CA ALA A 46 3.77 -3.84 10.04
C ALA A 46 3.81 -2.89 8.83
N ARG A 47 4.66 -1.85 8.91
CA ARG A 47 4.89 -0.88 7.83
C ARG A 47 5.44 -1.49 6.53
N ALA A 48 6.17 -2.60 6.62
CA ALA A 48 6.81 -3.26 5.48
C ALA A 48 5.88 -4.24 4.76
N ILE A 49 4.69 -4.53 5.31
CA ILE A 49 3.74 -5.47 4.73
C ILE A 49 3.26 -5.01 3.34
N PRO A 50 2.79 -3.76 3.14
CA PRO A 50 2.31 -3.31 1.83
C PRO A 50 3.40 -3.35 0.76
N GLN A 51 4.61 -2.90 1.11
CA GLN A 51 5.76 -2.89 0.22
C GLN A 51 6.17 -4.31 -0.21
N ARG A 52 6.24 -5.26 0.74
CA ARG A 52 6.52 -6.67 0.41
C ARG A 52 5.44 -7.26 -0.47
N TYR A 53 4.17 -6.96 -0.22
CA TYR A 53 3.09 -7.44 -1.09
C TYR A 53 3.27 -6.96 -2.53
N CYS A 54 3.58 -5.67 -2.74
CA CYS A 54 3.86 -5.15 -4.08
C CYS A 54 5.06 -5.85 -4.75
N GLN A 55 6.12 -6.13 -4.00
CA GLN A 55 7.32 -6.81 -4.49
C GLN A 55 7.10 -8.29 -4.82
N ASP A 56 6.42 -9.01 -3.94
CA ASP A 56 6.28 -10.46 -4.05
C ASP A 56 5.18 -10.85 -5.06
N VAL A 57 4.07 -10.11 -5.07
CA VAL A 57 2.89 -10.43 -5.90
C VAL A 57 2.97 -9.77 -7.27
N TYR A 58 3.38 -8.51 -7.35
CA TYR A 58 3.35 -7.72 -8.59
C TYR A 58 4.73 -7.44 -9.18
N ARG A 59 5.82 -7.88 -8.52
CA ARG A 59 7.20 -7.50 -8.91
C ARG A 59 7.39 -5.99 -9.02
N GLY A 60 6.63 -5.24 -8.21
CA GLY A 60 6.60 -3.79 -8.18
C GLY A 60 6.95 -3.24 -6.80
N GLN A 61 6.60 -1.98 -6.57
CA GLN A 61 6.85 -1.26 -5.32
C GLN A 61 5.56 -0.52 -4.91
N LEU A 62 5.47 -0.01 -3.68
CA LEU A 62 4.44 0.98 -3.37
C LEU A 62 4.60 2.21 -4.27
N ALA A 63 3.48 2.82 -4.62
CA ALA A 63 3.45 3.95 -5.55
C ALA A 63 4.26 5.13 -5.02
N SER A 64 5.20 5.63 -5.84
CA SER A 64 5.86 6.92 -5.67
C SER A 64 5.20 7.96 -6.58
N VAL A 65 5.32 9.22 -6.20
CA VAL A 65 4.66 10.33 -6.89
C VAL A 65 5.66 11.42 -7.20
N HIS A 66 5.88 11.65 -8.49
CA HIS A 66 6.88 12.60 -9.00
C HIS A 66 6.27 13.76 -9.78
N SER A 67 4.93 13.85 -9.84
CA SER A 67 4.22 14.93 -10.53
C SER A 67 2.78 15.05 -10.06
N ALA A 68 2.17 16.21 -10.28
CA ALA A 68 0.75 16.43 -10.05
C ALA A 68 -0.14 15.51 -10.92
N ALA A 69 0.27 15.25 -12.17
CA ALA A 69 -0.44 14.33 -13.07
C ALA A 69 -0.46 12.91 -12.50
N ARG A 70 0.67 12.40 -12.01
CA ARG A 70 0.74 11.09 -11.34
C ARG A 70 -0.11 11.06 -10.07
N ASN A 71 -0.11 12.14 -9.27
CA ASN A 71 -0.95 12.24 -8.09
C ASN A 71 -2.45 12.13 -8.43
N GLN A 72 -2.89 12.84 -9.47
CA GLN A 72 -4.28 12.82 -9.93
C GLN A 72 -4.67 11.45 -10.51
N GLU A 73 -3.77 10.79 -11.23
CA GLU A 73 -3.98 9.43 -11.74
C GLU A 73 -4.25 8.45 -10.59
N LEU A 74 -3.38 8.43 -9.57
CA LEU A 74 -3.54 7.57 -8.39
C LEU A 74 -4.80 7.92 -7.59
N GLN A 75 -5.14 9.20 -7.48
CA GLN A 75 -6.38 9.65 -6.86
C GLN A 75 -7.61 9.11 -7.60
N LYS A 76 -7.63 9.22 -8.93
CA LYS A 76 -8.72 8.72 -9.77
C LYS A 76 -8.84 7.19 -9.66
N LEU A 77 -7.72 6.48 -9.71
CA LEU A 77 -7.67 5.03 -9.53
C LEU A 77 -8.30 4.63 -8.19
N ALA A 78 -7.87 5.24 -7.09
CA ALA A 78 -8.41 4.94 -5.77
C ALA A 78 -9.92 5.27 -5.65
N ARG A 79 -10.39 6.36 -6.28
CA ARG A 79 -11.83 6.67 -6.36
C ARG A 79 -12.63 5.60 -7.09
N THR A 80 -12.12 5.07 -8.20
CA THR A 80 -12.77 3.99 -8.98
C THR A 80 -13.03 2.76 -8.11
N TYR A 81 -12.10 2.43 -7.22
CA TYR A 81 -12.22 1.31 -6.28
C TYR A 81 -12.79 1.71 -4.90
N THR A 82 -13.39 2.91 -4.80
CA THR A 82 -13.99 3.46 -3.56
C THR A 82 -13.05 3.46 -2.33
N ILE A 83 -11.74 3.52 -2.57
CA ILE A 83 -10.73 3.58 -1.52
C ILE A 83 -10.56 5.03 -1.07
N VAL A 84 -10.76 5.31 0.23
CA VAL A 84 -10.74 6.69 0.75
C VAL A 84 -9.33 7.22 0.99
N ALA A 85 -8.44 6.40 1.54
CA ALA A 85 -7.11 6.82 1.96
C ALA A 85 -6.08 5.68 1.85
N PRO A 86 -5.72 5.26 0.62
CA PRO A 86 -4.70 4.23 0.43
C PRO A 86 -3.32 4.70 0.88
N TRP A 87 -2.48 3.74 1.29
CA TRP A 87 -1.04 3.98 1.41
C TRP A 87 -0.39 4.21 0.05
N ILE A 88 0.55 5.16 0.03
CA ILE A 88 1.56 5.35 -1.01
C ILE A 88 2.94 5.15 -0.37
N GLY A 89 3.99 5.01 -1.18
CA GLY A 89 5.32 4.60 -0.74
C GLY A 89 6.13 5.65 0.03
N ALA A 90 5.52 6.72 0.51
CA ALA A 90 6.22 7.78 1.25
C ALA A 90 6.24 7.49 2.75
N VAL A 91 7.43 7.61 3.34
CA VAL A 91 7.66 7.49 4.79
C VAL A 91 8.38 8.74 5.29
N THR A 92 7.87 9.32 6.37
CA THR A 92 8.53 10.41 7.11
C THR A 92 9.18 9.83 8.35
N SER A 93 10.49 10.04 8.51
CA SER A 93 11.26 9.53 9.66
C SER A 93 12.40 10.47 10.04
N ARG A 94 12.89 10.36 11.27
CA ARG A 94 14.04 11.16 11.72
C ARG A 94 15.35 10.49 11.31
N ARG A 95 16.18 11.17 10.52
CA ARG A 95 17.51 10.73 10.09
C ARG A 95 18.54 11.84 10.28
N ALA A 96 19.73 11.48 10.76
CA ALA A 96 20.80 12.44 11.05
C ALA A 96 20.31 13.67 11.85
N GLY A 97 19.38 13.46 12.77
CA GLY A 97 18.78 14.52 13.60
C GLY A 97 17.61 15.29 12.97
N GLN A 98 17.38 15.18 11.66
CA GLN A 98 16.37 15.92 10.90
C GLN A 98 15.19 15.04 10.48
N TRP A 99 14.00 15.64 10.34
CA TRP A 99 12.85 14.95 9.78
C TRP A 99 12.91 15.02 8.25
N GLU A 100 12.83 13.87 7.61
CA GLU A 100 12.83 13.75 6.16
C GLU A 100 11.73 12.81 5.69
N SER A 101 11.20 13.10 4.51
CA SER A 101 10.28 12.22 3.79
C SER A 101 11.00 11.61 2.60
N ARG A 102 10.78 10.32 2.38
CA ARG A 102 11.44 9.54 1.33
C ARG A 102 10.51 8.50 0.76
N TRP A 103 10.74 8.13 -0.49
CA TRP A 103 10.08 6.99 -1.12
C TRP A 103 10.77 5.68 -0.71
N GLU A 104 9.98 4.62 -0.50
CA GLU A 104 10.50 3.29 -0.20
C GLU A 104 11.17 2.62 -1.40
N ASP A 105 10.78 3.00 -2.62
CA ASP A 105 11.42 2.56 -3.87
C ASP A 105 12.78 3.25 -4.13
N SER A 106 13.22 4.14 -3.24
CA SER A 106 14.46 4.91 -3.34
C SER A 106 14.52 5.90 -4.50
N SER A 107 13.38 6.21 -5.12
CA SER A 107 13.27 7.28 -6.12
C SER A 107 13.47 8.68 -5.50
N PRO A 108 13.81 9.70 -6.30
CA PRO A 108 14.05 11.05 -5.79
C PRO A 108 12.82 11.67 -5.12
N TRP A 109 13.02 12.38 -4.01
CA TRP A 109 12.00 13.20 -3.37
C TRP A 109 11.89 14.57 -4.07
N ASN A 110 11.19 14.63 -5.20
CA ASN A 110 11.08 15.80 -6.07
C ASN A 110 9.67 16.39 -6.20
N TYR A 111 8.68 15.80 -5.53
CA TYR A 111 7.31 16.26 -5.52
C TYR A 111 6.66 15.99 -4.17
N ALA A 112 5.82 16.92 -3.71
CA ALA A 112 5.08 16.78 -2.46
C ALA A 112 3.69 17.40 -2.62
N ASN A 113 2.67 16.69 -2.12
CA ASN A 113 1.29 17.19 -2.10
C ASN A 113 0.68 17.11 -0.69
N TRP A 114 1.43 17.54 0.32
CA TRP A 114 1.01 17.45 1.72
C TRP A 114 -0.23 18.30 2.02
N ALA A 115 -1.13 17.74 2.83
CA ALA A 115 -2.15 18.55 3.48
C ALA A 115 -1.52 19.52 4.49
N PRO A 116 -2.20 20.63 4.85
CA PRO A 116 -1.74 21.49 5.92
C PRO A 116 -1.39 20.70 7.18
N VAL A 117 -0.34 21.13 7.89
CA VAL A 117 0.16 20.50 9.13
C VAL A 117 0.76 19.09 8.93
N HIS A 118 1.00 18.68 7.68
CA HIS A 118 1.72 17.45 7.33
C HIS A 118 3.00 17.76 6.54
N PRO A 119 4.01 16.87 6.61
CA PRO A 119 4.04 15.64 7.39
C PRO A 119 4.21 15.91 8.90
N SER A 120 3.81 14.94 9.73
CA SER A 120 4.02 15.01 11.17
C SER A 120 5.47 14.72 11.52
N HIS A 121 6.11 15.64 12.25
CA HIS A 121 7.52 15.58 12.64
C HIS A 121 7.68 15.18 14.13
N ILE A 122 6.87 14.23 14.59
CA ILE A 122 6.86 13.78 16.00
C ILE A 122 7.34 12.33 16.10
N VAL A 123 6.84 11.47 15.21
CA VAL A 123 7.19 10.05 15.13
C VAL A 123 7.34 9.64 13.68
N THR A 124 7.95 8.47 13.44
CA THR A 124 7.93 7.87 12.11
C THR A 124 6.48 7.64 11.64
N THR A 125 6.13 8.20 10.49
CA THR A 125 4.81 8.08 9.90
C THR A 125 4.87 7.60 8.46
N CYS A 126 3.80 6.95 8.04
CA CYS A 126 3.58 6.51 6.67
C CYS A 126 2.54 7.44 6.02
N THR A 127 2.48 7.43 4.70
CA THR A 127 1.75 8.45 3.95
C THR A 127 0.53 7.88 3.24
N THR A 128 -0.64 8.46 3.53
CA THR A 128 -1.87 8.17 2.79
C THR A 128 -2.16 9.25 1.74
N LEU A 129 -2.63 8.85 0.56
CA LEU A 129 -3.23 9.76 -0.41
C LEU A 129 -4.73 9.86 -0.13
N SER A 130 -5.27 11.05 0.10
CA SER A 130 -6.72 11.21 0.30
C SER A 130 -7.44 11.32 -1.03
N THR A 131 -8.46 10.50 -1.26
CA THR A 131 -9.24 10.60 -2.50
C THR A 131 -10.17 11.80 -2.52
N ARG A 132 -10.48 12.42 -1.37
CA ARG A 132 -11.33 13.62 -1.32
C ARG A 132 -10.65 14.81 -2.01
N ASP A 133 -9.42 15.12 -1.65
CA ASP A 133 -8.71 16.34 -2.03
C ASP A 133 -7.36 16.08 -2.74
N GLY A 134 -6.93 14.82 -2.85
CA GLY A 134 -5.66 14.44 -3.46
C GLY A 134 -4.45 14.69 -2.57
N LEU A 135 -4.65 15.26 -1.38
CA LEU A 135 -3.58 15.67 -0.46
C LEU A 135 -3.09 14.50 0.39
N TRP A 136 -1.82 14.56 0.76
CA TRP A 136 -1.15 13.53 1.52
C TRP A 136 -1.25 13.78 3.02
N ARG A 137 -1.44 12.72 3.79
CA ARG A 137 -1.55 12.79 5.25
C ARG A 137 -0.70 11.73 5.91
N SER A 138 0.04 12.15 6.94
CA SER A 138 0.78 11.26 7.83
C SER A 138 -0.16 10.44 8.69
N ARG A 139 0.08 9.14 8.76
CA ARG A 139 -0.62 8.19 9.62
C ARG A 139 0.39 7.26 10.28
N PHE A 140 0.03 6.71 11.43
CA PHE A 140 0.87 5.70 12.07
C PHE A 140 0.98 4.47 11.17
N CYS A 141 2.21 4.00 10.94
CA CYS A 141 2.48 2.94 9.98
C CYS A 141 1.90 1.56 10.33
N PHE A 142 1.46 1.36 11.57
CA PHE A 142 0.81 0.12 12.00
C PHE A 142 -0.66 0.03 11.62
N GLN A 143 -1.25 1.09 11.02
CA GLN A 143 -2.64 1.06 10.58
C GLN A 143 -2.79 0.17 9.34
N LEU A 144 -3.72 -0.79 9.42
CA LEU A 144 -4.16 -1.55 8.25
C LEU A 144 -4.96 -0.64 7.32
N ARG A 145 -4.50 -0.48 6.08
CA ARG A 145 -5.20 0.27 5.03
C ARG A 145 -4.93 -0.38 3.68
N PRO A 146 -5.83 -0.22 2.71
CA PRO A 146 -5.51 -0.48 1.31
C PRO A 146 -4.29 0.32 0.86
N PHE A 147 -3.63 -0.11 -0.20
CA PHE A 147 -2.41 0.50 -0.69
C PHE A 147 -2.33 0.38 -2.21
N ILE A 148 -1.54 1.24 -2.84
CA ILE A 148 -1.36 1.24 -4.29
C ILE A 148 0.05 0.79 -4.63
N CYS A 149 0.16 -0.23 -5.47
CA CYS A 149 1.41 -0.67 -6.07
C CYS A 149 1.66 0.01 -7.42
N GLN A 150 2.92 0.08 -7.83
CA GLN A 150 3.37 0.48 -9.17
C GLN A 150 4.45 -0.48 -9.67
N TYR A 151 4.58 -0.62 -10.98
CA TYR A 151 5.55 -1.47 -11.66
C TYR A 151 5.90 -0.86 -13.03
#